data_AF-A0A1V2NQI8-F1
#
_entry.id   AF-A0A1V2NQI8-F1
#
_cell.length_a   1.000
_cell.length_b   1.000
_cell.length_c   1.000
_cell.angle_alpha   90.00
_cell.angle_beta   90.00
_cell.angle_gamma   90.00
#
_symmetry.space_group_name_H-M   'P 1'
#
loop_
_entity.id
_entity.type
_entity.pdbx_description
1 polymer ?
#
loop_
_entity_poly.entity_id
_entity_poly.type
_entity_poly.pdbx_seq_one_letter_code
_entity_poly.pdbx_strand_id
1 'polypeptide(L)' 'MQDSLCAQVDADLFFPEKGHGDRAVAAKQVCNDCPVIADCLGYALRTGQRYGVWGGQSERELRKLRKAARA' A
#
# COMPACT_ATOMS: atom_id res chain seq x y z
N MET A 1 8.82 4.66 9.16
CA MET A 1 8.14 3.39 9.55
C MET A 1 7.66 3.52 10.99
N GLN A 2 8.49 4.01 11.92
CA GLN A 2 7.96 4.84 13.02
C GLN A 2 7.00 5.86 12.41
N ASP A 3 5.82 6.06 13.00
CA ASP A 3 4.74 6.96 12.54
C ASP A 3 3.86 6.48 11.37
N SER A 4 3.91 5.20 11.01
CA SER A 4 2.94 4.66 10.04
C SER A 4 1.53 4.59 10.64
N LEU A 5 0.55 5.22 9.99
CA LEU A 5 -0.86 5.15 10.42
C LEU A 5 -1.48 3.76 10.24
N CYS A 6 -0.96 2.93 9.32
CA CYS A 6 -1.46 1.57 9.13
C CYS A 6 -1.29 0.67 10.36
N ALA A 7 -0.33 0.96 11.23
CA ALA A 7 -0.13 0.24 12.50
C ALA A 7 -1.17 0.61 13.58
N GLN A 8 -1.98 1.65 13.35
CA GLN A 8 -2.98 2.15 14.30
C GLN A 8 -4.42 1.74 13.92
N VAL A 9 -4.56 0.96 12.85
CA VAL A 9 -5.85 0.46 12.35
C VAL A 9 -5.75 -1.03 12.08
N ASP A 10 -6.85 -1.66 11.70
CA ASP A 10 -6.91 -3.08 11.40
C ASP A 10 -5.98 -3.45 10.22
N ALA A 11 -5.12 -4.45 10.42
CA ALA A 11 -4.21 -4.95 9.41
C ALA A 11 -4.94 -5.63 8.23
N ASP A 12 -6.13 -6.19 8.47
CA ASP A 12 -6.96 -6.82 7.43
C ASP A 12 -7.46 -5.81 6.38
N LEU A 13 -7.42 -4.51 6.72
CA LEU A 13 -7.69 -3.43 5.78
C LEU A 13 -6.59 -3.35 4.71
N PHE A 14 -5.34 -3.56 5.12
CA PHE A 14 -4.15 -3.43 4.27
C PHE A 14 -3.81 -4.72 3.54
N PHE A 15 -4.24 -5.87 4.04
CA PHE A 15 -4.06 -7.19 3.42
C PHE A 15 -5.40 -7.89 3.21
N PRO A 16 -6.30 -7.33 2.37
CA PRO A 16 -7.63 -7.89 2.20
C PRO A 16 -7.61 -9.24 1.49
N GLU A 17 -8.50 -10.13 1.91
CA GLU A 17 -8.75 -11.38 1.19
C GLU A 17 -9.29 -11.12 -0.23
N LYS A 18 -9.17 -12.14 -1.10
CA LYS A 18 -9.68 -12.06 -2.47
C LYS A 18 -11.18 -11.77 -2.46
N GLY A 19 -11.58 -10.69 -3.13
CA GLY A 19 -12.98 -10.26 -3.23
C GLY A 19 -13.31 -9.01 -2.41
N HIS A 20 -12.43 -8.58 -1.50
CA HIS A 20 -12.62 -7.40 -0.64
C HIS A 20 -11.94 -6.15 -1.21
N GLY A 21 -12.34 -5.75 -2.42
CA GLY A 21 -11.78 -4.58 -3.09
C GLY A 21 -12.11 -3.24 -2.40
N ASP A 22 -13.21 -3.20 -1.67
CA ASP A 22 -13.65 -2.10 -0.82
C ASP A 22 -12.65 -1.79 0.31
N ARG A 23 -12.09 -2.84 0.93
CA ARG A 23 -11.05 -2.68 1.96
C ARG A 23 -9.79 -2.02 1.42
N ALA A 24 -9.39 -2.35 0.20
CA ALA A 24 -8.26 -1.69 -0.45
C ALA A 24 -8.52 -0.19 -0.68
N VAL A 25 -9.77 0.23 -0.94
CA VAL A 25 -10.12 1.65 -1.04
C VAL A 25 -9.97 2.36 0.30
N ALA A 26 -10.48 1.75 1.38
CA ALA A 26 -10.36 2.29 2.73
C ALA A 26 -8.90 2.35 3.22
N ALA A 27 -8.08 1.32 2.98
CA ALA A 27 -6.65 1.35 3.30
C ALA A 27 -5.90 2.46 2.54
N LYS A 28 -6.30 2.74 1.30
CA LYS A 28 -5.73 3.86 0.53
C LYS A 28 -6.08 5.22 1.14
N GLN A 29 -7.27 5.40 1.69
CA GLN A 29 -7.63 6.63 2.41
C GLN A 29 -6.72 6.83 3.62
N VAL A 30 -6.54 5.80 4.46
CA VAL A 30 -5.60 5.85 5.60
C VAL A 30 -4.16 6.14 5.14
N CYS A 31 -3.73 5.56 4.01
CA CYS A 31 -2.40 5.84 3.44
C CYS A 31 -2.22 7.31 3.05
N ASN A 32 -3.25 7.97 2.52
CA ASN A 32 -3.15 9.34 2.03
C ASN A 32 -2.90 10.35 3.16
N ASP A 33 -3.37 10.04 4.37
CA ASP A 33 -3.13 10.86 5.57
C ASP A 33 -1.83 10.47 6.28
N CYS A 34 -1.12 9.44 5.80
CA CYS A 34 0.05 8.89 6.46
C CYS A 34 1.32 9.73 6.15
N PRO A 35 2.04 10.23 7.18
CA PRO A 35 3.20 11.10 6.97
C PRO A 35 4.37 10.40 6.26
N VAL A 36 4.42 9.07 6.33
CA VAL A 36 5.49 8.24 5.75
C VAL A 36 5.10 7.62 4.40
N ILE A 37 4.04 8.11 3.74
CA ILE A 37 3.52 7.53 2.49
C ILE A 37 4.59 7.41 1.39
N ALA A 38 5.42 8.43 1.20
CA ALA A 38 6.45 8.45 0.16
C ALA A 38 7.55 7.40 0.43
N ASP A 39 8.05 7.33 1.67
CA ASP A 39 9.04 6.34 2.08
C ASP A 39 8.50 4.91 1.99
N CYS A 40 7.23 4.71 2.37
CA CYS A 40 6.53 3.45 2.28
C CYS A 40 6.41 2.98 0.82
N LEU A 41 6.01 3.86 -0.10
CA LEU A 41 5.95 3.54 -1.53
C LEU A 41 7.35 3.19 -2.07
N GLY A 42 8.36 3.99 -1.74
CA GLY A 42 9.74 3.72 -2.14
C GLY A 42 10.24 2.37 -1.64
N TYR A 43 9.96 2.03 -0.37
CA TYR A 43 10.26 0.73 0.20
C TYR A 43 9.57 -0.40 -0.57
N ALA A 44 8.27 -0.26 -0.84
CA ALA A 44 7.48 -1.28 -1.53
C ALA A 44 8.00 -1.57 -2.95
N LEU A 45 8.37 -0.52 -3.68
CA LEU A 45 8.96 -0.62 -5.01
C LEU A 45 10.33 -1.34 -4.93
N ARG A 46 11.25 -0.86 -4.08
CA ARG A 46 12.60 -1.42 -3.93
C ARG A 46 12.60 -2.88 -3.51
N THR A 47 11.76 -3.25 -2.54
CA THR A 47 11.83 -4.58 -1.91
C THR A 47 11.06 -5.68 -2.62
N GLY A 48 10.18 -5.35 -3.57
CA GLY A 48 9.43 -6.42 -4.24
C GLY A 48 8.01 -6.61 -3.77
N GLN A 49 7.44 -5.76 -2.92
CA GLN A 49 6.13 -6.04 -2.29
C GLN A 49 5.07 -6.36 -3.34
N ARG A 50 4.37 -7.47 -3.13
CA ARG A 50 3.41 -8.05 -4.09
C ARG A 50 1.97 -8.05 -3.60
N TYR A 51 1.78 -7.98 -2.29
CA TYR A 51 0.48 -8.17 -1.63
C TYR A 51 0.16 -6.98 -0.74
N GLY A 52 -1.13 -6.69 -0.60
CA GLY A 52 -1.64 -5.60 0.21
C GLY A 52 -1.50 -4.20 -0.39
N VAL A 53 -1.84 -3.20 0.43
CA VAL A 53 -1.77 -1.77 0.11
C VAL A 53 -0.49 -1.17 0.68
N TRP A 54 0.29 -0.52 -0.17
CA TRP A 54 1.56 0.12 0.21
C TRP A 54 1.65 1.53 -0.34
N GLY A 55 1.94 2.50 0.52
CA GLY A 55 2.16 3.89 0.12
C GLY A 55 1.03 4.45 -0.77
N GLY A 56 -0.23 4.15 -0.43
CA GLY A 56 -1.40 4.57 -1.19
C GLY A 56 -1.70 3.74 -2.45
N GLN A 57 -0.96 2.67 -2.71
CA GLN A 57 -1.11 1.84 -3.91
C GLN A 57 -1.61 0.44 -3.56
N SER A 58 -2.68 -0.01 -4.20
CA SER A 58 -3.10 -1.41 -4.18
C SER A 58 -2.10 -2.31 -4.92
N GLU A 59 -2.17 -3.62 -4.70
CA GLU A 59 -1.34 -4.63 -5.40
C GLU A 59 -1.29 -4.42 -6.91
N ARG A 60 -2.46 -4.19 -7.52
CA ARG A 60 -2.59 -3.99 -8.96
C ARG A 60 -1.90 -2.71 -9.43
N GLU A 61 -2.01 -1.64 -8.66
CA GLU A 61 -1.41 -0.35 -8.98
C GLU A 61 0.11 -0.37 -8.76
N LEU A 62 0.56 -0.96 -7.65
CA LEU A 62 1.97 -1.15 -7.35
C LEU A 62 2.62 -2.01 -8.45
N ARG A 63 1.95 -3.06 -8.94
CA ARG A 63 2.42 -3.85 -10.08
C ARG A 63 2.59 -3.01 -11.36
N LYS A 64 1.69 -2.06 -11.64
CA LYS A 64 1.81 -1.16 -12.80
C LYS A 64 3.01 -0.22 -12.64
N LEU A 65 3.18 0.40 -11.48
CA LEU A 65 4.31 1.28 -11.18
C LEU A 65 5.65 0.53 -11.33
N ARG A 66 5.74 -0.69 -10.81
CA ARG A 66 6.94 -1.54 -10.96
C ARG A 66 7.26 -1.88 -12.42
N LYS A 67 6.23 -2.07 -13.26
CA LYS A 67 6.43 -2.29 -14.70
C LYS A 67 6.90 -1.01 -15.38
N ALA A 68 6.30 0.13 -15.06
CA ALA A 68 6.70 1.42 -15.60
C ALA A 68 8.13 1.81 -15.22
N ALA A 69 8.57 1.52 -13.99
CA ALA A 69 9.94 1.78 -13.53
C ALA A 69 11.01 0.86 -14.13
N ARG A 70 10.62 -0.17 -14.90
CA ARG A 70 11.52 -1.10 -15.59
C ARG A 70 11.60 -0.87 -17.10
N ALA A 71 10.75 0.00 -17.63
CA ALA A 71 10.73 0.40 -19.04
C ALA A 71 11.57 1.67 -19.21
#